data_AF-A0A151E2D2-F1
#
_entry.id   AF-A0A151E2D2-F1
#
_cell.length_a   1.000
_cell.length_b   1.000
_cell.length_c   1.000
_cell.angle_alpha   90.00
_cell.angle_beta   90.00
_cell.angle_gamma   90.00
#
_symmetry.space_group_name_H-M   'P 1'
#
loop_
_entity.id
_entity.type
_entity.pdbx_description
1 polymer ?
#
loop_
_entity_poly.entity_id
_entity_poly.type
_entity_poly.pdbx_seq_one_letter_code
_entity_poly.pdbx_strand_id
1 'polypeptide(L)'
;MSHQKILSMKSVSIFVGVTIKTIMIVDEELSLLRKAKTLLEKDDVEVITARNSREALDYLKDENEETFDLILVNTRMPGSVYSSALFSMKPALKKLPSNVQDFLPKPFTKEELVEFVKEKMKP
;
A
#
# COMPACT_ATOMS: atom_id res chain seq x y z
N MET A 1 -16.49 33.47 27.05
CA MET A 1 -15.40 33.23 26.07
C MET A 1 -15.03 31.75 26.13
N SER A 2 -15.98 30.84 25.91
CA SER A 2 -16.17 30.11 24.65
C SER A 2 -14.88 29.73 23.97
N HIS A 3 -14.48 28.46 24.06
CA HIS A 3 -13.93 27.68 22.94
C HIS A 3 -14.26 26.20 23.19
N GLN A 4 -15.45 25.82 22.72
CA GLN A 4 -15.86 24.41 22.56
C GLN A 4 -14.99 23.81 21.45
N LYS A 5 -14.09 22.89 21.80
CA LYS A 5 -13.31 22.13 20.82
C LYS A 5 -14.24 21.05 20.24
N ILE A 6 -14.82 21.34 19.09
CA ILE A 6 -15.66 20.39 18.33
C ILE A 6 -14.73 19.27 17.86
N LEU A 7 -14.80 18.12 18.53
CA LEU A 7 -14.21 16.88 18.05
C LEU A 7 -15.07 16.44 16.86
N SER A 8 -14.53 16.57 15.65
CA SER A 8 -15.17 16.06 14.43
C SER A 8 -15.17 14.54 14.49
N MET A 9 -16.24 13.96 15.03
CA MET A 9 -16.55 12.54 14.88
C MET A 9 -16.90 12.32 13.42
N LYS A 10 -15.97 11.71 12.66
CA LYS A 10 -16.30 11.13 11.36
C LYS A 10 -17.32 10.01 11.61
N SER A 11 -18.48 10.13 10.96
CA SER A 11 -19.59 9.19 11.04
C SER A 11 -19.13 7.76 10.77
N VAL A 12 -19.30 6.88 11.76
CA VAL A 12 -19.05 5.45 11.60
C VAL A 12 -20.28 4.84 10.93
N SER A 13 -20.21 4.60 9.63
CA SER A 13 -21.17 3.73 8.93
C SER A 13 -20.72 2.28 9.13
N ILE A 14 -21.41 1.55 9.99
CA ILE A 14 -21.21 0.12 10.19
C ILE A 14 -21.79 -0.60 8.96
N PHE A 15 -20.94 -0.95 7.99
CA PHE A 15 -21.28 -1.89 6.94
C PHE A 15 -21.02 -3.31 7.45
N VAL A 16 -22.09 -4.08 7.62
CA VAL A 16 -22.00 -5.51 7.95
C VAL A 16 -21.32 -6.24 6.78
N GLY A 17 -20.15 -6.83 7.04
CA GLY A 17 -19.57 -7.88 6.19
C GLY A 17 -18.51 -7.48 5.16
N VAL A 18 -18.10 -6.20 5.08
CA VAL A 18 -17.00 -5.78 4.20
C VAL A 18 -15.76 -5.52 5.04
N THR A 19 -14.76 -6.40 4.93
CA THR A 19 -13.42 -6.11 5.46
C THR A 19 -12.73 -5.17 4.50
N ILE A 20 -12.54 -3.92 4.89
CA ILE A 20 -11.74 -2.98 4.12
C ILE A 20 -10.30 -3.48 4.14
N LYS A 21 -9.69 -3.60 2.95
CA LYS A 21 -8.30 -3.99 2.78
C LYS A 21 -7.41 -2.78 2.66
N THR A 22 -6.27 -2.76 3.34
CA THR A 22 -5.39 -1.58 3.35
C THR A 22 -4.07 -1.88 2.63
N ILE A 23 -3.76 -1.08 1.61
CA ILE A 23 -2.52 -1.18 0.83
C ILE A 23 -1.67 0.05 1.06
N MET A 24 -0.40 -0.12 1.44
CA MET A 24 0.58 0.97 1.45
C MET A 24 1.50 0.90 0.22
N ILE A 25 1.72 2.03 -0.44
CA ILE A 25 2.67 2.15 -1.57
C ILE A 25 3.75 3.16 -1.20
N VAL A 26 5.01 2.75 -1.27
CA VAL A 26 6.19 3.53 -0.91
C VAL A 26 7.03 3.81 -2.15
N ASP A 27 7.01 5.04 -2.65
CA ASP A 27 7.73 5.44 -3.86
C ASP A 27 8.03 6.95 -3.84
N GLU A 28 9.18 7.37 -4.36
CA GLU A 28 9.52 8.79 -4.47
C GLU A 28 8.77 9.50 -5.60
N GLU A 29 8.28 8.74 -6.58
CA GLU A 29 7.58 9.25 -7.76
C GLU A 29 6.11 9.59 -7.44
N LEU A 30 5.85 10.88 -7.15
CA LEU A 30 4.51 11.38 -6.85
C LEU A 30 3.45 11.08 -7.93
N SER A 31 3.83 11.06 -9.20
CA SER A 31 2.92 10.71 -10.30
C SER A 31 2.48 9.27 -10.23
N LEU A 32 3.38 8.35 -9.89
CA LEU A 32 3.06 6.94 -9.69
C LEU A 32 2.14 6.76 -8.48
N LEU A 33 2.48 7.37 -7.35
CA LEU A 33 1.65 7.28 -6.13
C LEU A 33 0.21 7.74 -6.39
N ARG A 34 0.03 8.89 -7.06
CA ARG A 34 -1.29 9.41 -7.41
C ARG A 34 -2.05 8.47 -8.34
N LYS A 35 -1.40 7.99 -9.41
CA LYS A 35 -2.02 7.06 -10.37
C LYS A 35 -2.41 5.75 -9.70
N ALA A 36 -1.52 5.18 -8.89
CA ALA A 36 -1.76 3.92 -8.19
C ALA A 36 -2.91 4.06 -7.19
N LYS A 37 -2.94 5.15 -6.41
CA LYS A 37 -4.06 5.47 -5.52
C LYS A 37 -5.39 5.55 -6.28
N THR A 38 -5.47 6.36 -7.32
CA THR A 38 -6.68 6.47 -8.15
C THR A 38 -7.12 5.15 -8.78
N LEU A 39 -6.18 4.25 -9.10
CA LEU A 39 -6.46 2.99 -9.77
C LEU A 39 -6.90 1.87 -8.81
N LEU A 40 -6.32 1.83 -7.61
CA LEU A 40 -6.45 0.73 -6.67
C LEU A 40 -7.49 0.99 -5.57
N GLU A 41 -7.76 2.26 -5.24
CA GLU A 41 -8.71 2.63 -4.21
C GLU A 41 -10.15 2.36 -4.65
N LYS A 42 -10.88 1.61 -3.83
CA LYS A 42 -12.23 1.09 -4.09
C LYS A 42 -13.02 1.00 -2.79
N ASP A 43 -14.31 0.66 -2.88
CA ASP A 43 -15.19 0.53 -1.71
C ASP A 43 -14.67 -0.47 -0.65
N ASP A 44 -13.86 -1.45 -1.07
CA ASP A 44 -13.25 -2.48 -0.24
C ASP A 44 -11.73 -2.38 -0.13
N VAL A 45 -11.10 -1.35 -0.70
CA VAL A 45 -9.64 -1.16 -0.69
C VAL A 45 -9.28 0.29 -0.39
N GLU A 46 -8.60 0.52 0.74
CA GLU A 46 -7.97 1.79 1.09
C GLU A 46 -6.51 1.80 0.62
N VAL A 47 -6.07 2.94 0.05
CA VAL A 47 -4.68 3.12 -0.41
C VAL A 47 -3.98 4.25 0.34
N ILE A 48 -2.96 3.87 1.09
CA ILE A 48 -2.04 4.77 1.77
C ILE A 48 -0.77 4.92 0.92
N THR A 49 -0.27 6.14 0.79
CA THR A 49 0.93 6.43 0.00
C THR A 49 1.98 7.09 0.88
N ALA A 50 3.21 6.62 0.80
CA ALA A 50 4.36 7.21 1.47
C ALA A 50 5.45 7.52 0.45
N ARG A 51 6.15 8.65 0.62
CA ARG A 51 7.18 9.09 -0.34
C ARG A 51 8.57 8.52 -0.05
N ASN A 52 8.75 7.95 1.13
CA ASN A 52 10.03 7.50 1.65
C ASN A 52 9.81 6.56 2.84
N SER A 53 10.89 5.90 3.27
CA SER A 53 10.86 4.96 4.40
C SER A 53 10.46 5.62 5.72
N ARG A 54 10.73 6.92 5.93
CA ARG A 54 10.34 7.60 7.16
C ARG A 54 8.82 7.71 7.25
N GLU A 55 8.19 8.26 6.22
CA GLU A 55 6.72 8.35 6.15
C GLU A 55 6.06 6.98 6.27
N ALA A 56 6.61 5.95 5.60
CA ALA A 56 6.08 4.59 5.68
C ALA A 56 6.16 4.02 7.11
N LEU A 57 7.28 4.24 7.81
CA LEU A 57 7.48 3.81 9.19
C LEU A 57 6.59 4.58 10.18
N ASP A 58 6.29 5.84 9.90
CA ASP A 58 5.37 6.62 10.74
C ASP A 58 3.95 6.05 10.63
N TYR A 59 3.48 5.69 9.43
CA TYR A 59 2.21 4.98 9.24
C TYR A 59 2.16 3.62 9.95
N LEU A 60 3.24 2.83 9.87
CA LEU A 60 3.30 1.51 10.53
C LEU A 60 3.24 1.59 12.06
N LYS A 61 3.78 2.68 12.65
CA LYS A 61 3.71 2.92 14.10
C LYS A 61 2.32 3.36 14.53
N ASP A 62 1.72 4.28 13.78
CA ASP A 62 0.42 4.87 14.14
C ASP A 62 -0.73 3.88 13.94
N GLU A 63 -0.66 3.05 12.90
CA GLU A 63 -1.76 2.13 12.51
C GLU A 63 -1.58 0.69 13.01
N ASN A 64 -0.41 0.30 13.55
CA ASN A 64 0.04 -1.10 13.76
C ASN A 64 0.38 -1.83 12.43
N GLU A 65 1.49 -2.59 12.40
CA GLU A 65 1.95 -3.31 11.20
C GLU A 65 0.93 -4.32 10.68
N GLU A 66 0.12 -4.91 11.57
CA GLU A 66 -0.90 -5.90 11.22
C GLU A 66 -2.12 -5.31 10.48
N THR A 67 -2.21 -3.98 10.39
CA THR A 67 -3.33 -3.28 9.74
C THR A 67 -3.20 -3.20 8.23
N PHE A 68 -1.97 -3.40 7.70
CA PHE A 68 -1.73 -3.42 6.26
C PHE A 68 -1.79 -4.84 5.71
N ASP A 69 -2.67 -5.07 4.74
CA ASP A 69 -2.74 -6.34 4.02
C ASP A 69 -1.63 -6.50 2.98
N LEU A 70 -1.12 -5.38 2.45
CA LEU A 70 -0.05 -5.35 1.46
C LEU A 70 0.74 -4.05 1.53
N ILE A 71 2.07 -4.17 1.49
CA ILE A 71 2.98 -3.04 1.32
C ILE A 71 3.75 -3.24 0.03
N LEU A 72 3.72 -2.24 -0.85
CA LEU A 72 4.49 -2.17 -2.08
C LEU A 72 5.63 -1.16 -1.90
N VAL A 73 6.87 -1.60 -1.99
CA VAL A 73 8.05 -0.73 -1.80
C VAL A 73 8.85 -0.65 -3.09
N ASN A 74 9.08 0.56 -3.57
CA ASN A 74 10.01 0.80 -4.66
C ASN A 74 11.43 0.44 -4.22
N THR A 75 12.05 -0.50 -4.93
CA THR A 75 13.39 -0.99 -4.65
C THR A 75 14.12 -1.34 -5.96
N ARG A 76 15.41 -1.64 -5.86
CA ARG A 76 16.15 -2.22 -6.99
C ARG A 76 15.91 -3.72 -7.02
N MET A 77 15.67 -4.25 -8.21
CA MET A 77 15.59 -5.69 -8.42
C MET A 77 17.01 -6.28 -8.48
N PRO A 78 17.37 -7.25 -7.63
CA PRO A 78 18.70 -7.88 -7.67
C PRO A 78 18.93 -8.60 -9.01
N GLY A 79 20.08 -8.38 -9.65
CA GLY A 79 20.49 -9.12 -10.85
C GLY A 79 19.74 -8.79 -12.14
N SER A 80 18.97 -7.70 -12.19
CA SER A 80 18.21 -7.29 -13.38
C SER A 80 18.72 -5.99 -13.99
N VAL A 81 18.41 -5.78 -15.28
CA VAL A 81 18.69 -4.56 -16.05
C VAL A 81 17.67 -3.45 -15.73
N TYR A 82 16.55 -3.77 -15.06
CA TYR A 82 15.56 -2.77 -14.64
C TYR A 82 16.14 -1.86 -13.54
N SER A 83 15.93 -0.55 -13.68
CA SER A 83 16.42 0.44 -12.72
C SER A 83 15.71 0.37 -11.37
N SER A 84 14.45 -0.10 -11.35
CA SER A 84 13.63 -0.24 -10.14
C SER A 84 12.42 -1.15 -10.35
N ALA A 85 11.82 -1.62 -9.26
CA ALA A 85 10.64 -2.47 -9.21
C ALA A 85 9.83 -2.18 -7.93
N LEU A 86 8.53 -2.46 -7.95
CA LEU A 86 7.74 -2.54 -6.72
C LEU A 86 7.87 -3.93 -6.11
N PHE A 87 8.39 -4.01 -4.89
CA PHE A 87 8.45 -5.24 -4.12
C PHE A 87 7.25 -5.36 -3.18
N SER A 88 6.56 -6.49 -3.21
CA SER A 88 5.41 -6.78 -2.34
C SER A 88 5.82 -7.43 -1.03
N MET A 89 5.27 -6.96 0.09
CA MET A 89 5.42 -7.56 1.41
C MET A 89 4.07 -7.63 2.12
N LYS A 90 3.80 -8.73 2.82
CA LYS A 90 2.67 -8.88 3.75
C LYS A 90 3.22 -8.87 5.19
N PRO A 91 2.91 -7.86 6.01
CA PRO A 91 3.42 -7.75 7.39
C PRO A 91 3.13 -8.98 8.25
N ALA A 92 1.96 -9.60 8.08
CA ALA A 92 1.55 -10.80 8.83
C ALA A 92 2.38 -12.07 8.53
N LEU A 93 3.15 -12.08 7.43
CA LEU A 93 3.96 -13.25 7.05
C LEU A 93 5.41 -13.07 7.56
N LYS A 94 5.80 -13.89 8.56
CA LYS A 94 7.20 -13.97 9.02
C LYS A 94 8.12 -14.27 7.83
N LYS A 95 9.13 -13.40 7.63
CA LYS A 95 10.22 -13.44 6.64
C LYS A 95 10.29 -14.74 5.82
N LEU A 96 9.59 -14.77 4.70
CA LEU A 96 9.88 -15.72 3.61
C LEU A 96 11.07 -15.16 2.79
N PRO A 97 11.90 -16.02 2.17
CA PRO A 97 12.83 -15.55 1.16
C PRO A 97 12.03 -14.92 0.01
N SER A 98 12.41 -13.71 -0.37
CA SER A 98 11.80 -12.95 -1.46
C SER A 98 11.97 -13.70 -2.78
N ASN A 99 10.87 -14.04 -3.45
CA ASN A 99 10.87 -14.68 -4.76
C ASN A 99 10.80 -13.62 -5.87
N VAL A 100 11.22 -13.99 -7.08
CA VAL A 100 11.14 -13.08 -8.26
C VAL A 100 9.70 -12.60 -8.50
N GLN A 101 8.71 -13.42 -8.18
CA GLN A 101 7.28 -13.10 -8.31
C GLN A 101 6.80 -12.01 -7.34
N ASP A 102 7.60 -11.63 -6.35
CA ASP A 102 7.28 -10.54 -5.41
C ASP A 102 7.71 -9.17 -5.96
N PHE A 103 8.24 -9.12 -7.18
CA PHE A 103 8.66 -7.89 -7.84
C PHE A 103 7.82 -7.60 -9.08
N LEU A 104 7.33 -6.37 -9.18
CA LEU A 104 6.76 -5.79 -10.40
C LEU A 104 7.78 -4.84 -11.03
N PRO A 105 8.48 -5.23 -12.12
CA PRO A 105 9.54 -4.42 -12.71
C PRO A 105 8.99 -3.16 -13.39
N LYS A 106 9.73 -2.05 -13.32
CA LYS A 106 9.41 -0.82 -14.07
C LYS A 106 10.12 -0.79 -15.43
N PRO A 107 9.50 -0.19 -16.46
CA PRO A 107 8.14 0.36 -16.47
C PRO A 107 7.07 -0.75 -16.49
N PHE A 108 5.90 -0.47 -15.92
CA PHE A 108 4.72 -1.33 -15.97
C PHE A 108 3.48 -0.54 -16.39
N THR A 109 2.50 -1.25 -16.92
CA THR A 109 1.17 -0.78 -17.32
C THR A 109 0.22 -0.72 -16.14
N LYS A 110 -0.96 -0.11 -16.34
CA LYS A 110 -2.01 -0.06 -15.31
C LYS A 110 -2.55 -1.46 -15.03
N GLU A 111 -2.71 -2.25 -16.08
CA GLU A 111 -3.23 -3.61 -16.05
C GLU A 111 -2.30 -4.51 -15.23
N GLU A 112 -0.99 -4.44 -15.49
CA GLU A 112 0.03 -5.19 -14.73
C GLU A 112 0.02 -4.83 -13.23
N LEU A 113 -0.13 -3.55 -12.88
CA LEU A 113 -0.24 -3.14 -11.46
C LEU A 113 -1.48 -3.73 -10.79
N VAL A 114 -2.63 -3.69 -11.47
CA VAL A 114 -3.89 -4.23 -10.95
C VAL A 114 -3.82 -5.75 -10.78
N GLU A 115 -3.28 -6.46 -11.77
CA GLU A 115 -3.11 -7.91 -11.71
C GLU A 115 -2.14 -8.32 -10.61
N PHE A 116 -1.01 -7.62 -10.48
CA PHE A 116 -0.03 -7.85 -9.43
C PHE A 116 -0.64 -7.69 -8.04
N VAL A 117 -1.36 -6.60 -7.79
CA VAL A 117 -2.06 -6.39 -6.51
C VAL A 117 -3.12 -7.46 -6.27
N LYS A 118 -3.94 -7.80 -7.27
CA LYS A 118 -4.97 -8.85 -7.14
C LYS A 118 -4.36 -10.21 -6.81
N GLU A 119 -3.22 -10.55 -7.38
CA GLU A 119 -2.49 -11.79 -7.10
C GLU A 119 -2.00 -11.81 -5.65
N LYS A 120 -1.32 -10.73 -5.22
CA LYS A 120 -0.79 -10.63 -3.86
C LYS A 120 -1.88 -10.55 -2.80
N MET A 121 -3.05 -9.99 -3.12
CA MET A 121 -4.17 -9.86 -2.17
C MET A 121 -5.01 -11.13 -2.01
N LYS A 122 -4.72 -12.21 -2.75
CA LYS A 122 -5.38 -13.51 -2.52
C LYS A 122 -5.06 -14.03 -1.10
N PRO A 123 -6.03 -14.72 -0.46
CA PRO A 123 -5.83 -15.33 0.85
C PRO A 123 -4.73 -16.39 0.84
#